data_AF-A0A0M9G0N9-F1
#
_entry.id   AF-A0A0M9G0N9-F1
#
_cell.length_a   1.000
_cell.length_b   1.000
_cell.length_c   1.000
_cell.angle_alpha   90.00
_cell.angle_beta   90.00
_cell.angle_gamma   90.00
#
_symmetry.space_group_name_H-M   'P 1'
#
loop_
_entity.id
_entity.type
_entity.pdbx_description
1 polymer ?
#
loop_
_entity_poly.entity_id
_entity_poly.type
_entity_poly.pdbx_seq_one_letter_code
_entity_poly.pdbx_strand_id
1 'polypeptide(L)'
;MPVCIECGHAVPRIIKPDTETVERCGECGCVCDSYFEFGDVQVWIDVVLLRRKAWAHVLFNQVHRYTMHVMLVLCCVIEAVVVHSLRVLEAIPRIAGGVQNSSLYTSDQQVRSLQFVRILQSPFLPLMDYPTTIPYLFIFAMTENALVASMATWLGRFFYRNYEYTARPWFIEAAFASYAKLSYVLFLIWAMPPSLLPMVDFVYVLWLGCAFTVLGFERHWLYPLIAVVACVFARFLFRYLTKWSPQILS
;
A
#
# COMPACT_ATOMS: atom_id res chain seq x y z
N MET A 1 -22.27 -7.68 -6.09
CA MET A 1 -23.28 -7.85 -5.02
C MET A 1 -22.58 -7.57 -3.71
N PRO A 2 -23.22 -6.86 -2.77
CA PRO A 2 -22.64 -6.65 -1.46
C PRO A 2 -22.52 -7.95 -0.67
N VAL A 3 -21.68 -7.93 0.34
CA VAL A 3 -21.35 -9.09 1.17
C VAL A 3 -21.53 -8.74 2.65
N CYS A 4 -22.02 -9.67 3.45
CA CYS A 4 -22.07 -9.48 4.90
C CYS A 4 -20.65 -9.50 5.48
N ILE A 5 -20.27 -8.45 6.23
CA ILE A 5 -18.92 -8.31 6.81
C ILE A 5 -18.61 -9.32 7.92
N GLU A 6 -19.63 -9.97 8.47
CA GLU A 6 -19.51 -10.95 9.56
C GLU A 6 -19.24 -12.36 9.03
N CYS A 7 -20.06 -12.84 8.09
CA CYS A 7 -20.00 -14.21 7.59
C CYS A 7 -19.47 -14.34 6.16
N GLY A 8 -19.34 -13.25 5.38
CA GLY A 8 -18.92 -13.34 3.99
C GLY A 8 -20.00 -13.80 3.01
N HIS A 9 -21.23 -14.02 3.47
CA HIS A 9 -22.35 -14.40 2.60
C HIS A 9 -22.80 -13.23 1.72
N ALA A 10 -23.07 -13.53 0.45
CA ALA A 10 -23.57 -12.52 -0.50
C ALA A 10 -25.00 -12.09 -0.11
N VAL A 11 -25.22 -10.79 0.02
CA VAL A 11 -26.52 -10.23 0.39
C VAL A 11 -27.10 -9.42 -0.78
N PRO A 12 -28.42 -9.46 -1.01
CA PRO A 12 -29.03 -8.75 -2.13
C PRO A 12 -28.89 -7.22 -1.99
N ARG A 13 -28.96 -6.73 -0.74
CA ARG A 13 -28.81 -5.32 -0.38
C ARG A 13 -28.29 -5.20 1.05
N ILE A 14 -27.58 -4.12 1.34
CA ILE A 14 -27.12 -3.79 2.70
C ILE A 14 -28.15 -2.88 3.38
N ILE A 15 -28.79 -2.00 2.63
CA ILE A 15 -29.65 -0.94 3.15
C ILE A 15 -31.07 -1.18 2.65
N LYS A 16 -32.05 -1.00 3.54
CA LYS A 16 -33.46 -0.89 3.14
C LYS A 16 -33.71 0.49 2.54
N PRO A 17 -34.12 0.59 1.26
CA PRO A 17 -34.36 1.88 0.63
C PRO A 17 -35.45 2.70 1.35
N ASP A 18 -36.40 2.03 2.00
CA ASP A 18 -37.55 2.70 2.62
C ASP A 18 -37.26 3.27 4.01
N THR A 19 -36.23 2.77 4.70
CA THR A 19 -35.95 3.15 6.10
C THR A 19 -34.51 3.59 6.34
N GLU A 20 -33.65 3.50 5.32
CA GLU A 20 -32.20 3.74 5.39
C GLU A 20 -31.49 2.92 6.49
N THR A 21 -32.13 1.87 7.02
CA THR A 21 -31.55 1.00 8.04
C THR A 21 -30.74 -0.13 7.41
N VAL A 22 -29.68 -0.53 8.11
CA VAL A 22 -28.85 -1.68 7.72
C VAL A 22 -29.62 -2.99 7.94
N GLU A 23 -29.68 -3.83 6.91
CA GLU A 23 -30.34 -5.13 6.97
C GLU A 23 -29.54 -6.14 7.81
N ARG A 24 -30.26 -7.17 8.28
CA ARG A 24 -29.64 -8.34 8.89
C ARG A 24 -29.41 -9.41 7.84
N CYS A 25 -28.30 -10.12 7.95
CA CYS A 25 -27.97 -11.22 7.06
C CYS A 25 -28.94 -12.38 7.30
N GLY A 26 -29.48 -12.95 6.23
CA GLY A 26 -30.36 -14.13 6.32
C GLY A 26 -29.66 -15.39 6.81
N GLU A 27 -28.33 -15.47 6.67
CA GLU A 27 -27.54 -16.63 7.06
C GLU A 27 -27.10 -16.57 8.53
N CYS A 28 -26.42 -15.50 8.94
CA CYS A 28 -25.88 -15.39 10.30
C CYS A 28 -26.78 -14.61 11.28
N GLY A 29 -27.82 -13.92 10.79
CA GLY A 29 -28.69 -13.08 11.61
C GLY A 29 -28.07 -11.79 12.15
N CYS A 30 -26.76 -11.58 11.95
CA CYS A 30 -26.06 -10.35 12.32
C CYS A 30 -26.37 -9.20 11.36
N VAL A 31 -26.04 -7.98 11.75
CA VAL A 31 -26.13 -6.78 10.89
C VAL A 31 -25.16 -6.95 9.71
N CYS A 32 -25.64 -6.76 8.48
CA CYS A 32 -24.88 -7.03 7.25
C CYS A 32 -23.59 -6.22 7.16
N ASP A 33 -23.66 -4.94 7.50
CA ASP A 33 -22.52 -4.03 7.44
C ASP A 33 -22.70 -2.86 8.43
N SER A 34 -22.17 -2.99 9.64
CA SER A 34 -22.24 -1.90 10.62
C SER A 34 -21.40 -0.69 10.20
N TYR A 35 -20.37 -0.86 9.36
CA TYR A 35 -19.46 0.22 8.95
C TYR A 35 -20.14 1.26 8.06
N PHE A 36 -21.33 0.96 7.53
CA PHE A 36 -22.12 1.92 6.77
C PHE A 36 -22.55 3.14 7.59
N GLU A 37 -22.75 2.99 8.90
CA GLU A 37 -23.16 4.09 9.79
C GLU A 37 -21.98 4.97 10.24
N PHE A 38 -20.74 4.54 9.98
CA PHE A 38 -19.54 5.23 10.43
C PHE A 38 -19.00 6.21 9.38
N GLY A 39 -18.40 7.30 9.84
CA GLY A 39 -17.70 8.22 8.96
C GLY A 39 -16.39 7.62 8.41
N ASP A 40 -15.99 8.03 7.21
CA ASP A 40 -14.83 7.49 6.49
C ASP A 40 -13.55 7.44 7.34
N VAL A 41 -13.28 8.49 8.13
CA VAL A 41 -12.08 8.55 8.98
C VAL A 41 -12.02 7.39 9.96
N GLN A 42 -13.15 7.03 10.57
CA GLN A 42 -13.21 5.93 11.52
C GLN A 42 -13.02 4.58 10.82
N VAL A 43 -13.61 4.40 9.63
CA VAL A 43 -13.38 3.22 8.79
C VAL A 43 -11.88 3.05 8.50
N TRP A 44 -11.21 4.13 8.09
CA TRP A 44 -9.77 4.11 7.76
C TRP A 44 -8.88 3.83 8.97
N ILE A 45 -9.22 4.35 10.16
CA ILE A 45 -8.50 4.00 11.39
C ILE A 45 -8.59 2.49 11.64
N ASP A 46 -9.80 1.92 11.54
CA ASP A 46 -10.00 0.49 11.76
C ASP A 46 -9.32 -0.38 10.68
N VAL A 47 -9.24 0.10 9.44
CA VAL A 47 -8.41 -0.51 8.38
C VAL A 47 -6.93 -0.52 8.77
N VAL A 48 -6.39 0.63 9.21
CA VAL A 48 -4.98 0.74 9.62
C VAL A 48 -4.67 -0.19 10.79
N LEU A 49 -5.65 -0.37 11.69
CA LEU A 49 -5.59 -1.33 12.81
C LEU A 49 -5.82 -2.79 12.39
N LEU A 50 -5.88 -3.09 11.10
CA LEU A 50 -6.04 -4.44 10.54
C LEU A 50 -7.32 -5.15 11.01
N ARG A 51 -8.39 -4.39 11.30
CA ARG A 51 -9.66 -4.98 11.71
C ARG A 51 -10.37 -5.62 10.52
N ARG A 52 -10.48 -6.94 10.54
CA ARG A 52 -11.12 -7.76 9.50
C ARG A 52 -12.44 -7.20 8.97
N LYS A 53 -13.31 -6.70 9.85
CA LYS A 53 -14.63 -6.17 9.50
C LYS A 53 -14.54 -4.89 8.65
N ALA A 54 -13.65 -3.97 9.01
CA ALA A 54 -13.42 -2.74 8.24
C ALA A 54 -12.81 -3.05 6.87
N TRP A 55 -11.90 -4.03 6.81
CA TRP A 55 -11.34 -4.52 5.55
C TRP A 55 -12.42 -5.13 4.63
N ALA A 56 -13.31 -5.96 5.18
CA ALA A 56 -14.43 -6.52 4.43
C ALA A 56 -15.37 -5.44 3.88
N HIS A 57 -15.69 -4.43 4.68
CA HIS A 57 -16.47 -3.27 4.25
C HIS A 57 -15.81 -2.55 3.08
N VAL A 58 -14.53 -2.18 3.20
CA VAL A 58 -13.80 -1.44 2.16
C VAL A 58 -13.63 -2.26 0.87
N LEU A 59 -13.42 -3.56 0.99
CA LEU A 59 -13.18 -4.41 -0.16
C LEU A 59 -14.45 -4.74 -0.95
N PHE A 60 -15.52 -5.11 -0.24
CA PHE A 60 -16.71 -5.67 -0.87
C PHE A 60 -17.86 -4.66 -1.01
N ASN A 61 -17.99 -3.73 -0.07
CA ASN A 61 -19.20 -2.92 0.09
C ASN A 61 -19.00 -1.44 -0.26
N GLN A 62 -17.77 -0.94 -0.31
CA GLN A 62 -17.48 0.43 -0.75
C GLN A 62 -17.51 0.61 -2.28
N VAL A 63 -18.12 1.71 -2.71
CA VAL A 63 -18.41 2.01 -4.13
C VAL A 63 -17.35 2.92 -4.78
N HIS A 64 -16.44 3.49 -3.99
CA HIS A 64 -15.47 4.52 -4.40
C HIS A 64 -14.26 3.98 -5.19
N ARG A 65 -14.53 3.46 -6.39
CA ARG A 65 -13.53 2.85 -7.30
C ARG A 65 -12.49 3.83 -7.83
N TYR A 66 -12.92 5.02 -8.26
CA TYR A 66 -12.01 6.02 -8.86
C TYR A 66 -10.95 6.48 -7.87
N THR A 67 -11.33 6.61 -6.60
CA THR A 67 -10.45 7.01 -5.51
C THR A 67 -9.31 6.01 -5.32
N MET A 68 -9.58 4.70 -5.47
CA MET A 68 -8.55 3.65 -5.37
C MET A 68 -7.49 3.73 -6.46
N HIS A 69 -7.89 3.97 -7.71
CA HIS A 69 -6.95 4.12 -8.82
C HIS A 69 -6.09 5.38 -8.68
N VAL A 70 -6.69 6.50 -8.30
CA VAL A 70 -5.97 7.77 -8.08
C VAL A 70 -4.94 7.61 -6.95
N MET A 71 -5.31 6.96 -5.86
CA MET A 71 -4.39 6.73 -4.74
C MET A 71 -3.28 5.75 -5.09
N LEU A 72 -3.54 4.72 -5.88
CA LEU A 72 -2.48 3.84 -6.39
C LEU A 72 -1.45 4.62 -7.20
N VAL A 73 -1.90 5.47 -8.14
CA VAL A 73 -1.01 6.34 -8.92
C VAL A 73 -0.19 7.24 -7.99
N LEU A 74 -0.85 7.86 -7.00
CA LEU A 74 -0.19 8.71 -6.01
C LEU A 74 0.87 7.93 -5.20
N CYS A 75 0.58 6.71 -4.77
CA CYS A 75 1.54 5.84 -4.07
C CYS A 75 2.76 5.54 -4.93
N CYS A 76 2.58 5.25 -6.23
CA CYS A 76 3.68 5.01 -7.16
C CYS A 76 4.56 6.25 -7.34
N VAL A 77 3.97 7.45 -7.41
CA VAL A 77 4.73 8.72 -7.49
C VAL A 77 5.52 8.95 -6.20
N ILE A 78 4.89 8.78 -5.04
CA ILE A 78 5.55 8.97 -3.74
C ILE A 78 6.72 7.99 -3.59
N GLU A 79 6.51 6.71 -3.92
CA GLU A 79 7.56 5.70 -3.86
C GLU A 79 8.73 6.03 -4.80
N ALA A 80 8.45 6.48 -6.03
CA ALA A 80 9.48 6.91 -6.97
C ALA A 80 10.31 8.08 -6.43
N VAL A 81 9.66 9.08 -5.83
CA VAL A 81 10.33 10.22 -5.19
C VAL A 81 11.20 9.76 -4.03
N VAL A 82 10.66 8.93 -3.13
CA VAL A 82 11.37 8.46 -1.93
C VAL A 82 12.59 7.62 -2.31
N VAL A 83 12.43 6.66 -3.23
CA VAL A 83 13.53 5.83 -3.72
C VAL A 83 14.62 6.68 -4.34
N HIS A 84 14.26 7.69 -5.13
CA HIS A 84 15.24 8.61 -5.72
C HIS A 84 15.97 9.44 -4.66
N SER A 85 15.23 10.05 -3.74
CA SER A 85 15.81 10.86 -2.67
C SER A 85 16.78 10.05 -1.81
N LEU A 86 16.46 8.79 -1.51
CA LEU A 86 17.33 7.89 -0.75
C LEU A 86 18.61 7.53 -1.50
N ARG A 87 18.51 7.21 -2.79
CA ARG A 87 19.69 6.91 -3.62
C ARG A 87 20.68 8.06 -3.65
N VAL A 88 20.18 9.28 -3.75
CA VAL A 88 21.02 10.48 -3.72
C VAL A 88 21.61 10.68 -2.33
N LEU A 89 20.82 10.50 -1.27
CA LEU A 89 21.30 10.59 0.12
C LEU A 89 22.39 9.54 0.43
N GLU A 90 22.29 8.32 -0.08
CA GLU A 90 23.33 7.29 0.07
C GLU A 90 24.58 7.55 -0.78
N ALA A 91 24.44 8.31 -1.87
CA ALA A 91 25.56 8.71 -2.72
C ALA A 91 26.35 9.88 -2.12
N ILE A 92 25.69 10.78 -1.37
CA ILE A 92 26.31 11.98 -0.79
C ILE A 92 27.51 11.64 0.12
N PRO A 93 27.45 10.73 1.11
CA PRO A 93 28.61 10.37 1.93
C PRO A 93 29.77 9.79 1.11
N ARG A 94 29.48 9.06 0.02
CA ARG A 94 30.52 8.53 -0.90
C ARG A 94 31.21 9.63 -1.69
N ILE A 95 30.45 10.66 -2.08
CA ILE A 95 30.99 11.85 -2.77
C ILE A 95 31.74 12.75 -1.77
N ALA A 96 31.16 12.98 -0.59
CA ALA A 96 31.72 13.81 0.48
C ALA A 96 32.94 13.18 1.16
N GLY A 97 33.08 11.85 1.13
CA GLY A 97 34.31 11.16 1.54
C GLY A 97 35.54 11.54 0.71
N GLY A 98 35.34 12.06 -0.51
CA GLY A 98 36.40 12.71 -1.31
C GLY A 98 36.52 14.23 -1.09
N VAL A 99 35.58 14.85 -0.38
CA VAL A 99 35.46 16.31 -0.17
C VAL A 99 35.39 16.62 1.33
N GLN A 100 36.32 16.07 2.11
CA GLN A 100 36.41 16.32 3.56
C GLN A 100 36.86 17.75 3.93
N ASN A 101 37.03 18.64 2.94
CA ASN A 101 37.51 20.03 3.14
C ASN A 101 36.45 21.11 2.90
N SER A 102 35.20 20.77 2.55
CA SER A 102 34.17 21.80 2.35
C SER A 102 33.27 21.92 3.57
N SER A 103 33.41 23.07 4.23
CA SER A 103 32.73 23.60 5.42
C SER A 103 31.20 23.73 5.35
N LEU A 104 30.50 22.93 4.52
CA LEU A 104 29.07 23.05 4.29
C LEU A 104 28.19 22.14 5.18
N TYR A 105 28.79 21.52 6.20
CA TYR A 105 28.11 20.63 7.15
C TYR A 105 28.16 21.22 8.56
N THR A 106 27.49 22.34 8.77
CA THR A 106 27.30 22.92 10.11
C THR A 106 26.17 22.20 10.84
N SER A 107 26.52 21.61 11.98
CA SER A 107 25.64 20.87 12.92
C SER A 107 24.42 21.65 13.43
N ASP A 108 24.36 22.97 13.22
CA ASP A 108 23.40 23.87 13.86
C ASP A 108 22.07 23.97 13.08
N GLN A 109 22.08 23.71 11.77
CA GLN A 109 20.87 23.74 10.92
C GLN A 109 20.10 22.39 10.92
N GLN A 110 20.69 21.37 11.56
CA GLN A 110 20.21 19.99 11.63
C GLN A 110 18.97 19.82 12.52
N VAL A 111 18.65 20.80 13.38
CA VAL A 111 17.72 20.62 14.50
C VAL A 111 16.25 20.96 14.18
N ARG A 112 15.94 21.70 13.08
CA ARG A 112 14.57 22.23 12.89
C ARG A 112 13.91 22.12 11.51
N SER A 113 14.60 21.65 10.47
CA SER A 113 14.00 21.54 9.13
C SER A 113 13.42 20.16 8.84
N LEU A 114 12.19 20.12 8.31
CA LEU A 114 11.55 18.93 7.71
C LEU A 114 12.48 18.32 6.65
N GLN A 115 12.51 16.99 6.50
CA GLN A 115 13.41 16.32 5.54
C GLN A 115 13.18 16.81 4.11
N PHE A 116 11.93 17.02 3.73
CA PHE A 116 11.55 17.60 2.45
C PHE A 116 12.21 18.97 2.22
N VAL A 117 12.22 19.85 3.23
CA VAL A 117 12.85 21.17 3.15
C VAL A 117 14.36 21.02 2.99
N ARG A 118 14.99 20.04 3.66
CA ARG A 118 16.43 19.75 3.48
C ARG A 118 16.73 19.27 2.07
N ILE A 119 15.91 18.39 1.51
CA ILE A 119 16.05 17.91 0.13
C ILE A 119 15.93 19.09 -0.83
N LEU A 120 14.90 19.93 -0.65
CA LEU A 120 14.61 21.07 -1.52
C LEU A 120 15.70 22.16 -1.45
N GLN A 121 16.24 22.43 -0.26
CA GLN A 121 17.27 23.44 -0.03
C GLN A 121 18.69 22.90 -0.21
N SER A 122 18.85 21.60 -0.48
CA SER A 122 20.18 21.02 -0.63
C SER A 122 20.87 21.59 -1.87
N PRO A 123 22.18 21.86 -1.82
CA PRO A 123 22.96 22.24 -3.00
C PRO A 123 22.98 21.14 -4.07
N PHE A 124 22.49 19.94 -3.73
CA PHE A 124 22.39 18.78 -4.59
C PHE A 124 21.09 18.72 -5.39
N LEU A 125 20.12 19.62 -5.15
CA LEU A 125 18.88 19.70 -5.94
C LEU A 125 19.12 19.72 -7.47
N PRO A 126 20.04 20.52 -8.03
CA PRO A 126 20.32 20.48 -9.47
C PRO A 126 20.96 19.15 -9.93
N LEU A 127 21.65 18.42 -9.04
CA LEU A 127 22.18 17.08 -9.35
C LEU A 127 21.11 15.99 -9.27
N MET A 128 19.97 16.24 -8.65
CA MET A 128 18.90 15.24 -8.51
C MET A 128 18.14 15.02 -9.82
N ASP A 129 18.14 15.96 -10.77
CA ASP A 129 17.48 15.84 -12.08
C ASP A 129 16.13 15.09 -12.04
N TYR A 130 15.25 15.55 -11.14
CA TYR A 130 13.92 15.01 -10.92
C TYR A 130 13.06 14.88 -12.20
N PRO A 131 13.01 15.87 -13.13
CA PRO A 131 12.10 15.79 -14.27
C PRO A 131 12.43 14.64 -15.23
N THR A 132 13.68 14.21 -15.31
CA THR A 132 14.10 13.09 -16.18
C THR A 132 13.97 11.75 -15.46
N THR A 133 14.28 11.72 -14.15
CA THR A 133 14.44 10.47 -13.42
C THR A 133 13.14 9.95 -12.80
N ILE A 134 12.26 10.82 -12.28
CA ILE A 134 10.98 10.41 -11.66
C ILE A 134 10.11 9.59 -12.63
N PRO A 135 9.90 9.99 -13.90
CA PRO A 135 9.03 9.24 -14.82
C PRO A 135 9.49 7.80 -15.02
N TYR A 136 10.81 7.59 -15.09
CA TYR A 136 11.38 6.25 -15.21
C TYR A 136 11.10 5.40 -13.97
N LEU A 137 11.38 5.93 -12.77
CA LEU A 137 11.12 5.25 -11.50
C LEU A 137 9.62 4.99 -11.26
N PHE A 138 8.76 5.91 -11.70
CA PHE A 138 7.32 5.74 -11.67
C PHE A 138 6.86 4.55 -12.51
N ILE A 139 7.45 4.33 -13.69
CA ILE A 139 7.16 3.15 -14.53
C ILE A 139 7.57 1.86 -13.79
N PHE A 140 8.71 1.85 -13.09
CA PHE A 140 9.09 0.69 -12.26
C PHE A 140 8.12 0.44 -11.11
N ALA A 141 7.74 1.50 -10.38
CA ALA A 141 6.76 1.39 -9.31
C ALA A 141 5.42 0.86 -9.83
N MET A 142 4.94 1.39 -10.97
CA MET A 142 3.70 0.94 -11.60
C MET A 142 3.77 -0.51 -12.06
N THR A 143 4.85 -0.90 -12.73
CA THR A 143 5.04 -2.27 -13.23
C THR A 143 5.19 -3.28 -12.09
N GLU A 144 5.86 -2.91 -10.99
CA GLU A 144 5.93 -3.73 -9.77
C GLU A 144 4.53 -3.96 -9.18
N ASN A 145 3.75 -2.89 -8.96
CA ASN A 145 2.41 -3.02 -8.39
C ASN A 145 1.47 -3.78 -9.34
N ALA A 146 1.58 -3.58 -10.65
CA ALA A 146 0.83 -4.33 -11.65
C ALA A 146 1.21 -5.82 -11.65
N LEU A 147 2.49 -6.17 -11.47
CA LEU A 147 2.96 -7.54 -11.33
C LEU A 147 2.36 -8.21 -10.09
N VAL A 148 2.38 -7.53 -8.95
CA VAL A 148 1.80 -8.05 -7.70
C VAL A 148 0.29 -8.26 -7.84
N ALA A 149 -0.43 -7.32 -8.44
CA ALA A 149 -1.86 -7.46 -8.70
C ALA A 149 -2.18 -8.59 -9.70
N SER A 150 -1.34 -8.76 -10.72
CA SER A 150 -1.44 -9.88 -11.68
C SER A 150 -1.19 -11.23 -11.01
N MET A 151 -0.23 -11.29 -10.09
CA MET A 151 0.05 -12.50 -9.31
C MET A 151 -1.11 -12.83 -8.37
N ALA A 152 -1.63 -11.84 -7.64
CA ALA A 152 -2.78 -12.01 -6.75
C ALA A 152 -4.01 -12.51 -7.51
N THR A 153 -4.32 -11.92 -8.67
CA THR A 153 -5.44 -12.33 -9.52
C THR A 153 -5.25 -13.72 -10.11
N TRP A 154 -4.03 -14.06 -10.54
CA TRP A 154 -3.69 -15.41 -11.02
C TRP A 154 -3.88 -16.48 -9.93
N LEU A 155 -3.41 -16.22 -8.70
CA LEU A 155 -3.61 -17.11 -7.55
C LEU A 155 -5.08 -17.23 -7.18
N GLY A 156 -5.82 -16.12 -7.21
CA GLY A 156 -7.27 -16.12 -7.02
C GLY A 156 -7.97 -17.05 -8.00
N ARG A 157 -7.60 -17.01 -9.28
CA ARG A 157 -8.13 -17.92 -10.31
C ARG A 157 -7.77 -19.38 -10.06
N PHE A 158 -6.56 -19.64 -9.57
CA PHE A 158 -6.11 -20.99 -9.28
C PHE A 158 -6.84 -21.60 -8.08
N PHE A 159 -7.09 -20.81 -7.03
CA PHE A 159 -7.75 -21.27 -5.82
C PHE A 159 -9.29 -21.22 -5.88
N TYR A 160 -9.88 -20.36 -6.72
CA TYR A 160 -11.33 -20.15 -6.79
C TYR A 160 -11.90 -20.51 -8.17
N ARG A 161 -12.74 -21.55 -8.20
CA ARG A 161 -13.40 -22.05 -9.42
C ARG A 161 -14.46 -21.06 -9.96
N ASN A 162 -15.08 -20.25 -9.10
CA ASN A 162 -16.04 -19.20 -9.47
C ASN A 162 -15.38 -17.80 -9.57
N TYR A 163 -14.26 -17.75 -10.29
CA TYR A 163 -13.39 -16.57 -10.40
C TYR A 163 -14.06 -15.35 -11.05
N GLU A 164 -15.01 -15.56 -11.96
CA GLU A 164 -15.57 -14.47 -12.79
C GLU A 164 -16.30 -13.39 -11.96
N TYR A 165 -16.90 -13.79 -10.82
CA TYR A 165 -17.52 -12.86 -9.87
C TYR A 165 -16.57 -12.37 -8.77
N THR A 166 -15.41 -13.02 -8.59
CA THR A 166 -14.45 -12.73 -7.50
C THR A 166 -13.14 -12.10 -7.96
N ALA A 167 -12.82 -12.05 -9.26
CA ALA A 167 -11.57 -11.51 -9.80
C ALA A 167 -11.28 -10.07 -9.36
N ARG A 168 -12.34 -9.24 -9.28
CA ARG A 168 -12.25 -7.83 -8.94
C ARG A 168 -11.71 -7.60 -7.51
N PRO A 169 -12.25 -8.23 -6.46
CA PRO A 169 -11.70 -8.16 -5.11
C PRO A 169 -10.19 -8.44 -5.04
N TRP A 170 -9.68 -9.50 -5.69
CA TRP A 170 -8.25 -9.85 -5.69
C TRP A 170 -7.35 -8.74 -6.24
N PHE A 171 -7.79 -8.04 -7.30
CA PHE A 171 -7.07 -6.89 -7.85
C PHE A 171 -7.12 -5.69 -6.91
N ILE A 172 -8.31 -5.38 -6.37
CA ILE A 172 -8.51 -4.25 -5.46
C ILE A 172 -7.66 -4.39 -4.22
N GLU A 173 -7.53 -5.60 -3.67
CA GLU A 173 -6.70 -5.85 -2.49
C GLU A 173 -5.22 -5.57 -2.72
N ALA A 174 -4.67 -6.05 -3.83
CA ALA A 174 -3.27 -5.78 -4.16
C ALA A 174 -3.01 -4.28 -4.29
N ALA A 175 -3.95 -3.53 -4.89
CA ALA A 175 -3.87 -2.08 -4.98
C ALA A 175 -4.09 -1.38 -3.63
N PHE A 176 -4.97 -1.92 -2.78
CA PHE A 176 -5.27 -1.38 -1.46
C PHE A 176 -4.11 -1.58 -0.49
N ALA A 177 -3.42 -2.72 -0.54
CA ALA A 177 -2.19 -2.93 0.22
C ALA A 177 -1.15 -1.84 -0.10
N SER A 178 -1.11 -1.34 -1.34
CA SER A 178 -0.22 -0.25 -1.73
C SER A 178 -0.52 1.09 -1.04
N TYR A 179 -1.68 1.28 -0.40
CA TYR A 179 -1.95 2.45 0.44
C TYR A 179 -1.02 2.53 1.64
N ALA A 180 -0.52 1.40 2.15
CA ALA A 180 0.51 1.39 3.18
C ALA A 180 1.75 2.20 2.76
N LYS A 181 2.01 2.32 1.44
CA LYS A 181 3.11 3.13 0.91
C LYS A 181 2.89 4.63 1.06
N LEU A 182 1.68 5.11 1.34
CA LEU A 182 1.46 6.52 1.71
C LEU A 182 2.23 6.89 2.99
N SER A 183 2.54 5.92 3.85
CA SER A 183 3.41 6.14 5.00
C SER A 183 4.81 6.64 4.61
N TYR A 184 5.27 6.44 3.37
CA TYR A 184 6.50 7.06 2.89
C TYR A 184 6.44 8.59 2.86
N VAL A 185 5.25 9.20 2.76
CA VAL A 185 5.09 10.67 2.91
C VAL A 185 5.56 11.12 4.29
N LEU A 186 5.35 10.31 5.33
CA LEU A 186 5.84 10.63 6.67
C LEU A 186 7.37 10.68 6.70
N PHE A 187 8.07 9.86 5.91
CA PHE A 187 9.53 9.97 5.77
C PHE A 187 9.93 11.24 5.03
N LEU A 188 9.17 11.68 4.02
CA LEU A 188 9.45 12.93 3.34
C LEU A 188 9.23 14.14 4.26
N ILE A 189 8.15 14.14 5.04
CA ILE A 189 7.79 15.27 5.90
C ILE A 189 8.64 15.26 7.18
N TRP A 190 8.63 14.16 7.92
CA TRP A 190 9.28 14.04 9.22
C TRP A 190 10.74 13.60 9.11
N ALA A 191 11.54 13.93 10.13
CA ALA A 191 12.93 13.50 10.23
C ALA A 191 13.04 12.03 10.68
N MET A 192 12.41 11.10 9.96
CA MET A 192 12.54 9.66 10.23
C MET A 192 13.88 9.14 9.70
N PRO A 193 14.63 8.34 10.49
CA PRO A 193 15.86 7.75 10.01
C PRO A 193 15.58 6.74 8.86
N PRO A 194 16.42 6.69 7.81
CA PRO A 194 16.26 5.74 6.70
C PRO A 194 16.21 4.27 7.14
N SER A 195 16.79 3.94 8.31
CA SER A 195 16.73 2.60 8.91
C SER A 195 15.31 2.13 9.24
N LEU A 196 14.32 3.03 9.31
CA LEU A 196 12.91 2.69 9.53
C LEU A 196 12.12 2.42 8.24
N LEU A 197 12.69 2.65 7.06
CA LEU A 197 12.00 2.36 5.80
C LEU A 197 11.52 0.90 5.64
N PRO A 198 12.25 -0.12 6.12
CA PRO A 198 11.75 -1.49 6.16
C PRO A 198 10.42 -1.66 6.89
N MET A 199 10.11 -0.78 7.84
CA MET A 199 8.82 -0.80 8.53
C MET A 199 7.65 -0.56 7.57
N VAL A 200 7.82 0.26 6.53
CA VAL A 200 6.75 0.53 5.54
C VAL A 200 6.48 -0.72 4.71
N ASP A 201 7.53 -1.44 4.29
CA ASP A 201 7.39 -2.71 3.59
C ASP A 201 6.77 -3.79 4.50
N PHE A 202 7.10 -3.79 5.80
CA PHE A 202 6.45 -4.67 6.77
C PHE A 202 4.95 -4.36 6.91
N VAL A 203 4.57 -3.09 7.03
CA VAL A 203 3.15 -2.68 7.06
C VAL A 203 2.45 -3.10 5.76
N TYR A 204 3.08 -2.93 4.61
CA TYR A 204 2.55 -3.40 3.33
C TYR A 204 2.27 -4.91 3.33
N VAL A 205 3.19 -5.73 3.86
CA VAL A 205 3.00 -7.19 3.97
C VAL A 205 1.88 -7.55 4.94
N LEU A 206 1.78 -6.86 6.08
CA LEU A 206 0.68 -7.06 7.02
C LEU A 206 -0.68 -6.72 6.41
N TRP A 207 -0.74 -5.61 5.67
CA TRP A 207 -1.93 -5.19 4.95
C TRP A 207 -2.32 -6.22 3.91
N LEU A 208 -1.38 -6.69 3.10
CA LEU A 208 -1.60 -7.74 2.12
C LEU A 208 -2.10 -9.05 2.78
N GLY A 209 -1.55 -9.43 3.92
CA GLY A 209 -2.00 -10.59 4.68
C GLY A 209 -3.41 -10.45 5.22
N CYS A 210 -3.74 -9.30 5.83
CA CYS A 210 -5.09 -9.01 6.30
C CYS A 210 -6.11 -9.08 5.15
N ALA A 211 -5.77 -8.44 4.03
CA ALA A 211 -6.54 -8.49 2.79
C ALA A 211 -6.84 -9.95 2.40
N PHE A 212 -5.81 -10.77 2.17
CA PHE A 212 -6.04 -12.14 1.71
C PHE A 212 -6.82 -13.00 2.71
N THR A 213 -6.69 -12.74 4.02
CA THR A 213 -7.51 -13.43 5.03
C THR A 213 -9.00 -13.05 4.96
N VAL A 214 -9.29 -11.83 4.51
CA VAL A 214 -10.64 -11.33 4.24
C VAL A 214 -11.14 -11.97 2.94
N LEU A 215 -10.40 -11.99 1.84
CA LEU A 215 -10.82 -12.75 0.64
C LEU A 215 -11.05 -14.25 0.89
N GLY A 216 -10.31 -14.81 1.85
CA GLY A 216 -10.34 -16.22 2.24
C GLY A 216 -11.41 -16.62 3.25
N PHE A 217 -12.44 -15.80 3.52
CA PHE A 217 -13.36 -15.86 4.68
C PHE A 217 -13.78 -17.25 5.22
N GLU A 218 -13.83 -18.29 4.40
CA GLU A 218 -14.34 -19.62 4.75
C GLU A 218 -13.34 -20.77 4.53
N ARG A 219 -12.11 -20.48 4.11
CA ARG A 219 -11.16 -21.52 3.67
C ARG A 219 -9.90 -21.58 4.52
N HIS A 220 -9.16 -22.68 4.39
CA HIS A 220 -7.98 -22.97 5.19
C HIS A 220 -6.95 -21.82 5.19
N TRP A 221 -6.40 -21.50 6.36
CA TRP A 221 -5.44 -20.40 6.59
C TRP A 221 -4.17 -20.44 5.72
N LEU A 222 -3.90 -21.57 5.06
CA LEU A 222 -2.75 -21.74 4.17
C LEU A 222 -2.90 -20.96 2.86
N TYR A 223 -4.11 -20.77 2.34
CA TYR A 223 -4.32 -20.04 1.09
C TYR A 223 -3.88 -18.57 1.15
N PRO A 224 -4.30 -17.77 2.15
CA PRO A 224 -3.81 -16.41 2.27
C PRO A 224 -2.30 -16.36 2.51
N LEU A 225 -1.73 -17.30 3.26
CA LEU A 225 -0.28 -17.39 3.46
C LEU A 225 0.46 -17.59 2.13
N ILE A 226 0.02 -18.55 1.31
CA ILE A 226 0.62 -18.80 -0.01
C ILE A 226 0.49 -17.57 -0.90
N ALA A 227 -0.66 -16.89 -0.88
CA ALA A 227 -0.89 -15.66 -1.63
C ALA A 227 0.07 -14.54 -1.23
N VAL A 228 0.24 -14.29 0.08
CA VAL A 228 1.21 -13.32 0.60
C VAL A 228 2.62 -13.69 0.15
N VAL A 229 3.05 -14.93 0.37
CA VAL A 229 4.41 -15.38 0.03
C VAL A 229 4.68 -15.22 -1.46
N ALA A 230 3.76 -15.62 -2.32
CA ALA A 230 3.92 -15.50 -3.77
C ALA A 230 3.97 -14.03 -4.24
N CYS A 231 3.12 -13.16 -3.70
CA CYS A 231 3.15 -11.73 -4.02
C CYS A 231 4.43 -11.04 -3.52
N VAL A 232 4.88 -11.36 -2.30
CA VAL A 232 6.15 -10.85 -1.75
C VAL A 232 7.33 -11.36 -2.57
N PHE A 233 7.33 -12.64 -2.94
CA PHE A 233 8.38 -13.22 -3.78
C PHE A 233 8.42 -12.57 -5.18
N ALA A 234 7.27 -12.35 -5.82
CA ALA A 234 7.19 -11.67 -7.10
C ALA A 234 7.78 -10.25 -7.04
N ARG A 235 7.45 -9.51 -5.99
CA ARG A 235 8.01 -8.17 -5.72
C ARG A 235 9.52 -8.23 -5.48
N PHE A 236 9.98 -9.15 -4.63
CA PHE A 236 11.40 -9.32 -4.34
C PHE A 236 12.19 -9.64 -5.61
N LEU A 237 11.71 -10.59 -6.41
CA LEU A 237 12.32 -10.98 -7.68
C LEU A 237 12.37 -9.81 -8.66
N PHE A 238 11.29 -9.03 -8.77
CA PHE A 238 11.27 -7.84 -9.61
C PHE A 238 12.33 -6.82 -9.21
N ARG A 239 12.44 -6.50 -7.91
CA ARG A 239 13.46 -5.59 -7.38
C ARG A 239 14.87 -6.13 -7.57
N TYR A 240 15.07 -7.44 -7.39
CA TYR A 240 16.37 -8.09 -7.61
C TYR A 240 16.85 -7.95 -9.06
N LEU A 241 15.97 -8.21 -10.02
CA LEU A 241 16.31 -8.20 -11.44
C LEU A 241 16.53 -6.79 -11.99
N THR A 242 15.66 -5.85 -11.61
CA THR A 242 15.69 -4.48 -12.15
C THR A 242 16.64 -3.56 -11.38
N LYS A 243 16.98 -3.91 -10.13
CA LYS A 243 17.77 -3.09 -9.20
C LYS A 243 17.25 -1.64 -9.12
N TRP A 244 15.95 -1.42 -9.34
CA TRP A 244 15.34 -0.09 -9.42
C TRP A 244 15.12 0.55 -8.06
N SER A 245 15.05 -0.27 -7.01
CA SER A 245 14.83 0.11 -5.62
C SER A 245 15.73 -0.76 -4.73
N PRO A 246 16.28 -0.23 -3.62
CA PRO A 246 17.02 -1.05 -2.67
C PRO A 246 16.18 -2.24 -2.19
N GLN A 247 16.84 -3.37 -1.94
CA GLN A 247 16.19 -4.57 -1.41
C GLN A 247 15.94 -4.37 0.08
N ILE A 248 14.80 -3.81 0.42
CA ILE A 248 14.49 -3.42 1.81
C ILE A 248 14.10 -4.64 2.69
N LEU A 249 14.08 -5.86 2.11
CA LEU A 249 13.87 -7.13 2.81
C LEU A 249 15.19 -7.88 3.15
N SER A 250 16.37 -7.27 2.98
CA SER A 250 17.66 -7.85 3.36
C SER A 250 18.12 -7.45 4.75
#